data_AF-A0A956HLZ9-F1
#
_entry.id   AF-A0A956HLZ9-F1
#
_cell.length_a   1.000
_cell.length_b   1.000
_cell.length_c   1.000
_cell.angle_alpha   90.00
_cell.angle_beta   90.00
_cell.angle_gamma   90.00
#
_symmetry.space_group_name_H-M   'P 1'
#
loop_
_entity.id
_entity.type
_entity.pdbx_description
1 polymer ?
#
loop_
_entity_poly.entity_id
_entity_poly.type
_entity_poly.pdbx_seq_one_letter_code
_entity_poly.pdbx_strand_id
1 'polypeptide(L)'
;MPRASRIWTSWLIVGLLCQWSVPAASQPAAAPAEVEAPEPEEPEEDDAQLPSPEATEPEPAPAPAPSADGSHARVSVLPILVSGETSDAAREALRERLRKGLARGAFELIDQARVDAIADTGCADDGCYKRLQEETGTTYLVRTFVTIRDRDYRIKIDLVDVRSGNVVATSEEGCELCGVAEVGSVLEAQGAQLRKKLEDLVKEPPVLVITSKPAGALVMVDGNVVGVTPVERTMLAGDHVVRVSYDGYIPEERDVNSVHGVREAVDIELKRTPESKRYRALGWAALATGLPTIAGGAALVFLDGREVRSNCTGDNVDAAGNCKFVYQTKWGGTGLIAAGAALTAIGIMLLVRYSDRRGKARKRQARILPTGLGLRAHF
;
A
#
# COMPACT_ATOMS: atom_id res chain seq x y z
N MET A 1 47.92 9.86 4.33
CA MET A 1 46.55 9.35 4.07
C MET A 1 46.72 8.08 3.24
N PRO A 2 46.11 6.93 3.54
CA PRO A 2 44.84 6.67 4.23
C PRO A 2 45.01 6.01 5.61
N ARG A 3 43.94 6.02 6.43
CA ARG A 3 43.93 5.45 7.80
C ARG A 3 43.02 4.23 7.84
N ALA A 4 43.62 3.11 8.23
CA ALA A 4 43.03 1.79 8.33
C ALA A 4 42.07 1.63 9.52
N SER A 5 41.18 0.67 9.31
CA SER A 5 40.13 0.09 10.15
C SER A 5 40.52 -0.21 11.60
N ARG A 6 39.61 0.09 12.54
CA ARG A 6 39.66 -0.33 13.94
C ARG A 6 38.60 -1.39 14.26
N ILE A 7 39.10 -2.58 14.58
CA ILE A 7 38.87 -3.34 15.83
C ILE A 7 37.41 -3.68 16.18
N TRP A 8 37.04 -4.93 15.92
CA TRP A 8 36.02 -5.70 16.66
C TRP A 8 36.73 -6.49 17.76
N THR A 9 36.30 -6.35 19.01
CA THR A 9 36.80 -7.11 20.16
C THR A 9 35.83 -8.22 20.55
N SER A 10 36.40 -9.43 20.66
CA SER A 10 35.89 -10.68 21.20
C SER A 10 35.14 -10.58 22.51
N TRP A 11 34.11 -11.42 22.69
CA TRP A 11 33.81 -12.06 23.97
C TRP A 11 33.61 -13.58 23.76
N LEU A 12 34.45 -14.35 24.45
CA LEU A 12 34.42 -15.81 24.63
C LEU A 12 33.30 -16.21 25.60
N ILE A 13 32.59 -17.30 25.33
CA ILE A 13 32.10 -18.29 26.32
C ILE A 13 32.17 -19.66 25.63
N VAL A 14 33.26 -20.41 25.81
CA VAL A 14 33.39 -21.63 26.64
C VAL A 14 32.46 -22.77 26.21
N GLY A 15 33.08 -23.80 25.64
CA GLY A 15 32.44 -25.03 25.21
C GLY A 15 32.28 -26.07 26.31
N LEU A 16 31.49 -27.09 26.00
CA LEU A 16 31.58 -28.40 26.62
C LEU A 16 31.22 -29.46 25.59
N LEU A 17 32.19 -30.33 25.32
CA LEU A 17 32.03 -31.56 24.56
C LEU A 17 31.12 -32.53 25.32
N CYS A 18 30.27 -33.25 24.60
CA CYS A 18 30.20 -34.69 24.78
C CYS A 18 29.67 -35.33 23.49
N GLN A 19 30.54 -36.15 22.90
CA GLN A 19 30.21 -37.18 21.92
C GLN A 19 29.04 -38.04 22.41
N TRP A 20 28.27 -38.63 21.49
CA TRP A 20 27.89 -40.05 21.50
C TRP A 20 27.22 -40.43 20.17
N SER A 21 27.91 -41.36 19.49
CA SER A 21 27.38 -42.59 18.90
C SER A 21 26.22 -42.55 17.88
N VAL A 22 26.61 -42.80 16.62
CA VAL A 22 25.80 -43.43 15.56
C VAL A 22 25.60 -44.91 15.89
N PRO A 23 24.44 -45.53 15.55
CA PRO A 23 24.53 -46.64 14.61
C PRO A 23 23.36 -46.75 13.60
N ALA A 24 23.76 -47.18 12.39
CA ALA A 24 23.18 -48.24 11.56
C ALA A 24 21.72 -48.15 11.04
N ALA A 25 21.66 -47.88 9.74
CA ALA A 25 20.94 -48.61 8.69
C ALA A 25 19.97 -49.75 9.09
N SER A 26 18.73 -49.65 8.62
CA SER A 26 17.97 -50.79 8.07
C SER A 26 16.80 -50.31 7.18
N GLN A 27 16.85 -50.71 5.92
CA GLN A 27 15.73 -50.92 4.99
C GLN A 27 15.84 -52.40 4.53
N PRO A 28 14.89 -52.98 3.77
CA PRO A 28 13.45 -52.73 3.62
C PRO A 28 12.64 -54.03 3.84
N ALA A 29 11.30 -53.97 3.87
CA ALA A 29 10.49 -55.18 3.75
C ALA A 29 9.14 -54.92 3.05
N ALA A 30 9.03 -55.54 1.87
CA ALA A 30 7.88 -56.27 1.33
C ALA A 30 6.57 -55.52 0.99
N ALA A 31 6.37 -55.30 -0.32
CA ALA A 31 5.09 -55.51 -0.98
C ALA A 31 4.70 -57.01 -0.95
N PRO A 32 3.41 -57.34 -1.07
CA PRO A 32 3.06 -58.12 -2.27
C PRO A 32 1.66 -57.87 -2.85
N ALA A 33 1.56 -58.35 -4.10
CA ALA A 33 0.39 -58.95 -4.75
C ALA A 33 -0.64 -58.04 -5.43
N GLU A 34 -0.32 -57.71 -6.68
CA GLU A 34 -1.22 -57.74 -7.84
C GLU A 34 -2.14 -58.98 -7.81
N VAL A 35 -3.45 -58.76 -7.97
CA VAL A 35 -4.40 -59.81 -8.30
C VAL A 35 -5.02 -59.46 -9.64
N GLU A 36 -4.75 -60.36 -10.58
CA GLU A 36 -5.14 -60.39 -11.98
C GLU A 36 -6.65 -60.68 -12.16
N ALA A 37 -7.18 -60.24 -13.30
CA ALA A 37 -8.59 -60.22 -13.69
C ALA A 37 -9.29 -61.60 -13.72
N PRO A 38 -10.63 -61.59 -13.83
CA PRO A 38 -11.18 -62.02 -15.12
C PRO A 38 -12.41 -61.20 -15.61
N GLU A 39 -12.37 -60.81 -16.89
CA GLU A 39 -13.54 -60.81 -17.81
C GLU A 39 -13.74 -62.25 -18.31
N PRO A 40 -14.88 -62.68 -18.93
CA PRO A 40 -15.93 -61.88 -19.59
C PRO A 40 -17.38 -62.35 -19.30
N GLU A 41 -18.37 -61.57 -19.74
CA GLU A 41 -19.63 -62.10 -20.31
C GLU A 41 -20.41 -60.98 -21.02
N GLU A 42 -20.48 -61.08 -22.36
CA GLU A 42 -21.38 -60.32 -23.22
C GLU A 42 -22.82 -60.82 -23.05
N PRO A 43 -23.83 -59.93 -23.10
CA PRO A 43 -25.13 -60.30 -23.61
C PRO A 43 -25.48 -59.47 -24.85
N GLU A 44 -25.58 -60.21 -25.96
CA GLU A 44 -26.54 -60.13 -27.07
C GLU A 44 -27.05 -58.74 -27.51
N GLU A 45 -26.63 -58.36 -28.72
CA GLU A 45 -27.30 -57.42 -29.61
C GLU A 45 -28.75 -57.86 -29.86
N ASP A 46 -29.71 -57.03 -29.44
CA ASP A 46 -31.10 -57.11 -29.90
C ASP A 46 -31.38 -55.87 -30.75
N ASP A 47 -31.49 -56.11 -32.06
CA ASP A 47 -31.80 -55.14 -33.11
C ASP A 47 -33.20 -54.53 -32.90
N ALA A 48 -33.24 -53.31 -32.35
CA ALA A 48 -34.44 -52.48 -32.36
C ALA A 48 -34.16 -51.16 -33.08
N GLN A 49 -34.47 -51.16 -34.36
CA GLN A 49 -34.54 -50.00 -35.25
C GLN A 49 -35.48 -48.92 -34.68
N LEU A 50 -34.92 -47.91 -34.00
CA LEU A 50 -35.63 -46.69 -33.63
C LEU A 50 -35.43 -45.62 -34.72
N PRO A 51 -36.49 -44.98 -35.23
CA PRO A 51 -36.37 -43.91 -36.21
C PRO A 51 -35.73 -42.66 -35.59
N SER A 52 -34.86 -42.02 -36.36
CA SER A 52 -34.17 -40.77 -36.04
C SER A 52 -35.14 -39.68 -35.56
N PRO A 53 -34.89 -38.97 -34.45
CA PRO A 53 -35.60 -37.75 -34.18
C PRO A 53 -35.12 -36.67 -35.15
N GLU A 54 -36.04 -36.18 -35.97
CA GLU A 54 -35.90 -34.94 -36.74
C GLU A 54 -35.33 -33.84 -35.84
N ALA A 55 -34.16 -33.33 -36.22
CA ALA A 55 -33.56 -32.16 -35.61
C ALA A 55 -34.49 -30.97 -35.85
N THR A 56 -35.30 -30.64 -34.85
CA THR A 56 -35.98 -29.34 -34.78
C THR A 56 -34.89 -28.31 -34.49
N GLU A 57 -34.58 -27.48 -35.49
CA GLU A 57 -33.73 -26.29 -35.31
C GLU A 57 -34.30 -25.45 -34.15
N PRO A 58 -33.50 -25.14 -33.11
CA PRO A 58 -33.96 -24.24 -32.08
C PRO A 58 -34.14 -22.84 -32.68
N GLU A 59 -35.35 -22.29 -32.55
CA GLU A 59 -35.68 -20.89 -32.81
C GLU A 59 -34.59 -19.97 -32.24
N PRO A 60 -34.13 -18.94 -32.98
CA PRO A 60 -33.12 -18.03 -32.47
C PRO A 60 -33.66 -17.37 -31.21
N ALA A 61 -33.01 -17.67 -30.07
CA ALA A 61 -33.35 -17.08 -28.80
C ALA A 61 -33.45 -15.54 -28.96
N PRO A 62 -34.50 -14.89 -28.43
CA PRO A 62 -34.61 -13.45 -28.50
C PRO A 62 -33.34 -12.83 -27.91
N ALA A 63 -32.78 -11.86 -28.65
CA ALA A 63 -31.57 -11.16 -28.27
C ALA A 63 -31.61 -10.81 -26.78
N PRO A 64 -30.55 -11.10 -26.01
CA PRO A 64 -30.54 -10.77 -24.59
C PRO A 64 -30.84 -9.28 -24.44
N ALA A 65 -31.88 -8.97 -23.68
CA ALA A 65 -32.18 -7.60 -23.30
C ALA A 65 -30.91 -6.96 -22.73
N PRO A 66 -30.62 -5.67 -23.02
CA PRO A 66 -29.41 -5.03 -22.55
C PRO A 66 -29.36 -5.13 -21.04
N SER A 67 -28.38 -5.89 -20.54
CA SER A 67 -28.07 -5.95 -19.12
C SER A 67 -27.81 -4.51 -18.67
N ALA A 68 -28.68 -4.02 -17.79
CA ALA A 68 -28.58 -2.72 -17.16
C ALA A 68 -27.47 -2.70 -16.09
N ASP A 69 -26.29 -3.22 -16.42
CA ASP A 69 -25.06 -3.06 -15.66
C ASP A 69 -24.23 -1.98 -16.35
N GLY A 70 -24.59 -0.73 -16.04
CA GLY A 70 -24.06 0.45 -16.71
C GLY A 70 -22.61 0.71 -16.32
N SER A 71 -21.65 0.12 -17.03
CA SER A 71 -20.26 0.63 -17.12
C SER A 71 -19.36 -0.14 -18.11
N HIS A 72 -19.87 -1.09 -18.90
CA HIS A 72 -19.00 -1.74 -19.89
C HIS A 72 -18.71 -0.78 -21.03
N ALA A 73 -17.44 -0.38 -21.18
CA ALA A 73 -17.04 0.43 -22.31
C ALA A 73 -17.35 -0.30 -23.63
N ARG A 74 -17.88 0.45 -24.59
CA ARG A 74 -18.18 -0.06 -25.93
C ARG A 74 -17.08 0.35 -26.89
N VAL A 75 -16.54 -0.62 -27.60
CA VAL A 75 -15.31 -0.47 -28.38
C VAL A 75 -15.56 -0.87 -29.83
N SER A 76 -15.26 0.04 -30.76
CA SER A 76 -15.31 -0.24 -32.20
C SER A 76 -13.91 -0.37 -32.78
N VAL A 77 -13.69 -1.39 -33.61
CA VAL A 77 -12.44 -1.58 -34.34
C VAL A 77 -12.66 -1.15 -35.78
N LEU A 78 -12.05 -0.04 -36.17
CA LEU A 78 -12.18 0.49 -37.53
C LEU A 78 -11.44 -0.36 -38.56
N PRO A 79 -11.75 -0.21 -39.85
CA PRO A 79 -10.96 -0.77 -40.94
C PRO A 79 -9.47 -0.41 -40.81
N ILE A 80 -8.62 -1.39 -41.09
CA ILE A 80 -7.17 -1.19 -41.05
C ILE A 80 -6.73 -0.38 -42.26
N LEU A 81 -6.10 0.76 -42.01
CA LEU A 81 -5.55 1.63 -43.05
C LEU A 81 -4.14 1.15 -43.41
N VAL A 82 -3.98 0.64 -44.64
CA VAL A 82 -2.70 0.10 -45.12
C VAL A 82 -2.09 1.04 -46.15
N SER A 83 -0.87 1.52 -45.89
CA SER A 83 -0.07 2.27 -46.86
C SER A 83 0.87 1.29 -47.56
N GLY A 84 0.44 0.78 -48.72
CA GLY A 84 1.15 -0.21 -49.54
C GLY A 84 0.16 -1.07 -50.34
N GLU A 85 0.67 -2.02 -51.14
CA GLU A 85 -0.17 -2.99 -51.85
C GLU A 85 -0.59 -4.12 -50.90
N THR A 86 -1.88 -4.30 -50.68
CA THR A 86 -2.43 -5.45 -49.96
C THR A 86 -3.87 -5.74 -50.41
N SER A 87 -4.24 -7.02 -50.45
CA SER A 87 -5.59 -7.44 -50.81
C SER A 87 -6.60 -7.09 -49.71
N ASP A 88 -7.86 -6.86 -50.09
CA ASP A 88 -8.94 -6.58 -49.13
C ASP A 88 -9.13 -7.77 -48.17
N ALA A 89 -8.99 -9.01 -48.68
CA ALA A 89 -9.03 -10.23 -47.88
C ALA A 89 -7.93 -10.26 -46.80
N ALA A 90 -6.74 -9.75 -47.10
CA ALA A 90 -5.67 -9.64 -46.11
C ALA A 90 -6.00 -8.58 -45.05
N ARG A 91 -6.57 -7.43 -45.42
CA ARG A 91 -6.99 -6.40 -44.44
C ARG A 91 -8.02 -6.96 -43.47
N GLU A 92 -8.98 -7.73 -43.99
CA GLU A 92 -10.02 -8.35 -43.17
C GLU A 92 -9.45 -9.40 -42.20
N ALA A 93 -8.57 -10.27 -42.71
CA ALA A 93 -7.90 -11.27 -41.88
C ALA A 93 -7.09 -10.64 -40.74
N LEU A 94 -6.37 -9.54 -41.01
CA LEU A 94 -5.61 -8.81 -40.00
C LEU A 94 -6.52 -8.14 -38.96
N ARG A 95 -7.67 -7.60 -39.39
CA ARG A 95 -8.67 -6.99 -38.50
C ARG A 95 -9.27 -8.01 -37.55
N GLU A 96 -9.61 -9.19 -38.04
CA GLU A 96 -10.14 -10.26 -37.21
C GLU A 96 -9.12 -10.74 -36.17
N ARG A 97 -7.83 -10.80 -36.52
CA ARG A 97 -6.75 -11.10 -35.56
C ARG A 97 -6.67 -10.06 -34.45
N LEU A 98 -6.77 -8.78 -34.78
CA LEU A 98 -6.80 -7.70 -33.79
C LEU A 98 -8.03 -7.81 -32.89
N ARG A 99 -9.21 -8.05 -33.45
CA ARG A 99 -10.45 -8.27 -32.69
C ARG A 99 -10.32 -9.44 -31.74
N LYS A 100 -9.76 -10.56 -32.20
CA LYS A 100 -9.50 -11.73 -31.37
C LYS A 100 -8.57 -11.43 -30.19
N GLY A 101 -7.55 -10.58 -30.39
CA GLY A 101 -6.68 -10.09 -29.33
C GLY A 101 -7.42 -9.23 -28.29
N LEU A 102 -8.41 -8.43 -28.74
CA LEU A 102 -9.22 -7.56 -27.89
C LEU A 102 -10.42 -8.27 -27.22
N ALA A 103 -10.94 -9.35 -27.81
CA ALA A 103 -12.22 -9.99 -27.44
C ALA A 103 -12.28 -10.54 -26.02
N ARG A 104 -11.12 -10.75 -25.37
CA ARG A 104 -11.05 -11.20 -23.97
C ARG A 104 -11.16 -10.05 -22.96
N GLY A 105 -11.53 -8.86 -23.42
CA GLY A 105 -11.54 -7.64 -22.63
C GLY A 105 -12.75 -7.51 -21.72
N ALA A 106 -12.63 -6.72 -20.64
CA ALA A 106 -13.77 -6.30 -19.82
C ALA A 106 -14.59 -5.16 -20.48
N PHE A 107 -14.83 -5.26 -21.79
CA PHE A 107 -15.53 -4.27 -22.62
C PHE A 107 -16.29 -4.97 -23.75
N GLU A 108 -17.32 -4.30 -24.28
CA GLU A 108 -18.13 -4.83 -25.37
C GLU A 108 -17.52 -4.43 -26.72
N LEU A 109 -17.11 -5.41 -27.53
CA LEU A 109 -16.73 -5.16 -28.92
C LEU A 109 -17.97 -5.07 -29.80
N ILE A 110 -18.18 -3.93 -30.44
CA ILE A 110 -19.27 -3.74 -31.39
C ILE A 110 -19.09 -4.67 -32.60
N ASP A 111 -20.20 -5.18 -33.12
CA ASP A 111 -20.25 -6.01 -34.32
C ASP A 111 -19.70 -5.28 -35.55
N GLN A 112 -18.89 -5.97 -36.37
CA GLN A 112 -18.20 -5.32 -37.49
C GLN A 112 -19.13 -4.92 -38.62
N ALA A 113 -20.19 -5.67 -38.90
CA ALA A 113 -21.11 -5.30 -39.98
C ALA A 113 -21.76 -3.93 -39.69
N ARG A 114 -22.00 -3.63 -38.41
CA ARG A 114 -22.56 -2.34 -37.99
C ARG A 114 -21.53 -1.21 -38.05
N VAL A 115 -20.27 -1.48 -37.73
CA VAL A 115 -19.19 -0.49 -37.84
C VAL A 115 -18.90 -0.17 -39.31
N ASP A 116 -18.85 -1.19 -40.16
CA ASP A 116 -18.54 -1.04 -41.60
C ASP A 116 -19.65 -0.29 -42.34
N ALA A 117 -20.92 -0.47 -41.96
CA ALA A 117 -22.03 0.31 -42.50
C ALA A 117 -21.88 1.83 -42.28
N ILE A 118 -21.14 2.24 -41.24
CA ILE A 118 -20.96 3.65 -40.85
C ILE A 118 -19.59 4.18 -41.32
N ALA A 119 -18.57 3.33 -41.28
CA ALA A 119 -17.16 3.70 -41.37
C ALA A 119 -16.35 2.82 -42.35
N ASP A 120 -16.94 2.46 -43.50
CA ASP A 120 -16.37 1.57 -44.52
C ASP A 120 -14.93 1.94 -44.95
N THR A 121 -14.65 3.23 -45.18
CA THR A 121 -13.30 3.72 -45.56
C THR A 121 -12.47 4.19 -44.35
N GLY A 122 -12.91 3.89 -43.13
CA GLY A 122 -12.38 4.43 -41.87
C GLY A 122 -13.07 5.71 -41.39
N CYS A 123 -12.72 6.14 -40.17
CA CYS A 123 -13.15 7.41 -39.57
C CYS A 123 -11.94 8.23 -39.11
N ALA A 124 -11.78 9.44 -39.65
CA ALA A 124 -10.68 10.35 -39.31
C ALA A 124 -11.14 11.69 -38.72
N ASP A 125 -12.42 12.02 -38.82
CA ASP A 125 -13.01 13.28 -38.41
C ASP A 125 -14.02 13.14 -37.26
N ASP A 126 -14.23 14.23 -36.52
CA ASP A 126 -15.14 14.30 -35.38
C ASP A 126 -16.61 13.98 -35.76
N GLY A 127 -17.01 14.27 -37.00
CA GLY A 127 -18.35 13.98 -37.50
C GLY A 127 -18.61 12.48 -37.63
N CYS A 128 -17.62 11.72 -38.11
CA CYS A 128 -17.66 10.26 -38.16
C CYS A 128 -17.72 9.65 -36.75
N TYR A 129 -16.92 10.17 -35.81
CA TYR A 129 -16.92 9.73 -34.41
C TYR A 129 -18.28 9.94 -33.73
N LYS A 130 -18.91 11.09 -33.97
CA LYS A 130 -20.24 11.38 -33.44
C LYS A 130 -21.32 10.44 -33.98
N ARG A 131 -21.35 10.20 -35.31
CA ARG A 131 -22.32 9.25 -35.91
C ARG A 131 -22.13 7.84 -35.37
N LEU A 132 -20.88 7.39 -35.23
CA LEU A 132 -20.58 6.09 -34.65
C LEU A 132 -21.08 6.03 -33.19
N GLN A 133 -20.81 7.07 -32.38
CA GLN A 133 -21.32 7.13 -31.02
C GLN A 133 -22.86 7.07 -30.94
N GLU A 134 -23.56 7.81 -31.79
CA GLU A 134 -25.03 7.88 -31.80
C GLU A 134 -25.66 6.55 -32.23
N GLU A 135 -25.08 5.87 -33.23
CA GLU A 135 -25.66 4.64 -33.79
C GLU A 135 -25.24 3.37 -33.06
N THR A 136 -24.03 3.30 -32.49
CA THR A 136 -23.53 2.08 -31.81
C THR A 136 -23.30 2.25 -30.31
N GLY A 137 -23.33 3.48 -29.80
CA GLY A 137 -22.98 3.77 -28.41
C GLY A 137 -21.48 3.65 -28.13
N THR A 138 -20.63 3.70 -29.16
CA THR A 138 -19.18 3.52 -29.02
C THR A 138 -18.57 4.59 -28.14
N THR A 139 -17.79 4.16 -27.15
CA THR A 139 -17.06 5.03 -26.21
C THR A 139 -15.59 5.16 -26.62
N TYR A 140 -14.98 4.06 -27.04
CA TYR A 140 -13.59 4.04 -27.50
C TYR A 140 -13.49 3.44 -28.90
N LEU A 141 -12.53 3.94 -29.67
CA LEU A 141 -12.35 3.56 -31.06
C LEU A 141 -10.90 3.17 -31.30
N VAL A 142 -10.70 2.03 -31.97
CA VAL A 142 -9.37 1.50 -32.29
C VAL A 142 -9.09 1.78 -33.77
N ARG A 143 -8.06 2.61 -34.02
CA ARG A 143 -7.53 2.92 -35.34
C ARG A 143 -6.23 2.19 -35.56
N THR A 144 -6.13 1.46 -36.66
CA THR A 144 -4.92 0.70 -36.97
C THR A 144 -4.36 1.16 -38.31
N PHE A 145 -3.08 1.53 -38.29
CA PHE A 145 -2.31 1.92 -39.46
C PHE A 145 -1.21 0.89 -39.68
N VAL A 146 -1.13 0.34 -40.88
CA VAL A 146 -0.05 -0.56 -41.28
C VAL A 146 0.71 0.08 -42.43
N THR A 147 1.98 0.42 -42.20
CA THR A 147 2.86 0.94 -43.24
C THR A 147 3.76 -0.19 -43.73
N ILE A 148 3.74 -0.45 -45.03
CA ILE A 148 4.57 -1.48 -45.65
C ILE A 148 5.71 -0.78 -46.41
N ARG A 149 6.95 -1.16 -46.12
CA ARG A 149 8.13 -0.77 -46.89
C ARG A 149 8.92 -2.02 -47.22
N ASP A 150 8.90 -2.41 -48.49
CA ASP A 150 9.47 -3.67 -48.96
C ASP A 150 8.88 -4.90 -48.24
N ARG A 151 9.62 -5.45 -47.27
CA ARG A 151 9.18 -6.58 -46.43
C ARG A 151 9.03 -6.22 -44.96
N ASP A 152 9.20 -4.95 -44.62
CA ASP A 152 9.11 -4.44 -43.27
C ASP A 152 7.74 -3.81 -43.05
N TYR A 153 7.08 -4.24 -41.98
CA TYR A 153 5.77 -3.77 -41.59
C TYR A 153 5.91 -2.93 -40.34
N ARG A 154 5.30 -1.75 -40.33
CA ARG A 154 5.16 -0.92 -39.14
C ARG A 154 3.69 -0.80 -38.81
N ILE A 155 3.32 -1.30 -37.64
CA ILE A 155 1.95 -1.36 -37.16
C ILE A 155 1.82 -0.31 -36.07
N LYS A 156 0.90 0.63 -36.27
CA LYS A 156 0.53 1.64 -35.28
C LYS A 156 -0.94 1.49 -34.94
N ILE A 157 -1.25 1.29 -33.67
CA ILE A 157 -2.60 1.19 -33.14
C ILE A 157 -2.85 2.38 -32.22
N ASP A 158 -3.82 3.20 -32.57
CA ASP A 158 -4.28 4.33 -31.78
C ASP A 158 -5.63 3.99 -31.15
N LEU A 159 -5.72 4.15 -29.83
CA LEU A 159 -6.96 4.12 -29.06
C LEU A 159 -7.44 5.54 -28.87
N VAL A 160 -8.63 5.83 -29.35
CA VAL A 160 -9.24 7.16 -29.36
C VAL A 160 -10.45 7.17 -28.43
N ASP A 161 -10.54 8.16 -27.55
CA ASP A 161 -11.79 8.46 -26.84
C ASP A 161 -12.71 9.24 -27.78
N VAL A 162 -13.87 8.64 -28.10
CA VAL A 162 -14.83 9.18 -29.06
C VAL A 162 -15.43 10.51 -28.59
N ARG A 163 -15.50 10.74 -27.27
CA ARG A 163 -16.06 11.98 -26.71
C ARG A 163 -15.12 13.17 -26.89
N SER A 164 -13.83 12.96 -26.66
CA SER A 164 -12.83 14.03 -26.72
C SER A 164 -12.09 14.11 -28.06
N GLY A 165 -12.18 13.08 -28.90
CA GLY A 165 -11.41 12.93 -30.14
C GLY A 165 -9.92 12.69 -29.92
N ASN A 166 -9.47 12.59 -28.66
CA ASN A 166 -8.06 12.47 -28.31
C ASN A 166 -7.59 11.02 -28.35
N VAL A 167 -6.35 10.83 -28.78
CA VAL A 167 -5.65 9.55 -28.67
C VAL A 167 -5.23 9.34 -27.21
N VAL A 168 -5.86 8.40 -26.52
CA VAL A 168 -5.60 8.06 -25.11
C VAL A 168 -4.51 7.02 -24.93
N ALA A 169 -4.24 6.23 -25.99
CA ALA A 169 -3.11 5.31 -26.03
C ALA A 169 -2.66 5.07 -27.47
N THR A 170 -1.34 4.92 -27.66
CA THR A 170 -0.75 4.44 -28.90
C THR A 170 0.13 3.24 -28.60
N SER A 171 0.12 2.25 -29.49
CA SER A 171 1.04 1.13 -29.55
C SER A 171 1.67 1.09 -30.93
N GLU A 172 3.00 1.07 -31.02
CA GLU A 172 3.71 1.03 -32.29
C GLU A 172 4.76 -0.10 -32.23
N GLU A 173 4.72 -1.00 -33.21
CA GLU A 173 5.64 -2.12 -33.30
C GLU A 173 5.98 -2.42 -34.76
N GLY A 174 7.22 -2.85 -34.97
CA GLY A 174 7.73 -3.22 -36.27
C GLY A 174 7.87 -4.73 -36.40
N CYS A 175 7.62 -5.25 -37.60
CA CYS A 175 7.89 -6.62 -37.98
C CYS A 175 8.81 -6.59 -39.20
N GLU A 176 10.09 -6.93 -38.99
CA GLU A 176 11.10 -6.97 -40.05
C GLU A 176 11.00 -8.27 -40.84
N LEU A 177 11.04 -8.19 -42.18
CA LEU A 177 10.99 -9.34 -43.09
C LEU A 177 9.77 -10.27 -42.96
N CYS A 178 8.62 -9.77 -42.48
CA CYS A 178 7.44 -10.58 -42.18
C CYS A 178 6.55 -10.85 -43.39
N GLY A 179 5.74 -11.92 -43.33
CA GLY A 179 4.60 -12.14 -44.21
C GLY A 179 3.29 -11.73 -43.53
N VAL A 180 2.18 -11.85 -44.26
CA VAL A 180 0.84 -11.44 -43.77
C VAL A 180 0.40 -12.27 -42.54
N ALA A 181 0.79 -13.54 -42.48
CA ALA A 181 0.46 -14.43 -41.36
C ALA A 181 1.18 -14.02 -40.07
N GLU A 182 2.48 -13.68 -40.16
CA GLU A 182 3.27 -13.20 -39.03
C GLU A 182 2.74 -11.84 -38.53
N VAL A 183 2.42 -10.92 -39.43
CA VAL A 183 1.79 -9.63 -39.10
C VAL A 183 0.47 -9.83 -38.34
N GLY A 184 -0.34 -10.81 -38.74
CA GLY A 184 -1.56 -11.17 -38.02
C GLY A 184 -1.31 -11.62 -36.57
N SER A 185 -0.23 -12.39 -36.34
CA SER A 185 0.14 -12.81 -34.98
C SER A 185 0.63 -11.64 -34.11
N VAL A 186 1.39 -10.71 -34.69
CA VAL A 186 1.82 -9.47 -34.01
C VAL A 186 0.60 -8.62 -33.65
N LEU A 187 -0.36 -8.43 -34.58
CA LEU A 187 -1.59 -7.70 -34.31
C LEU A 187 -2.44 -8.33 -33.20
N GLU A 188 -2.57 -9.66 -33.18
CA GLU A 188 -3.28 -10.38 -32.11
C GLU A 188 -2.61 -10.13 -30.74
N ALA A 189 -1.27 -10.20 -30.69
CA ALA A 189 -0.50 -9.93 -29.47
C ALA A 189 -0.59 -8.46 -29.01
N GLN A 190 -0.47 -7.50 -29.92
CA GLN A 190 -0.64 -6.08 -29.63
C GLN A 190 -2.06 -5.76 -29.17
N GLY A 191 -3.08 -6.38 -29.79
CA GLY A 191 -4.46 -6.29 -29.33
C GLY A 191 -4.62 -6.72 -27.87
N ALA A 192 -3.96 -7.82 -27.49
CA ALA A 192 -3.98 -8.30 -26.10
C ALA A 192 -3.28 -7.35 -25.10
N GLN A 193 -2.22 -6.64 -25.53
CA GLN A 193 -1.59 -5.59 -24.72
C GLN A 193 -2.47 -4.35 -24.60
N LEU A 194 -3.04 -3.89 -25.72
CA LEU A 194 -3.94 -2.74 -25.76
C LEU A 194 -5.19 -2.97 -24.91
N ARG A 195 -5.72 -4.20 -24.91
CA ARG A 195 -6.83 -4.63 -24.06
C ARG A 195 -6.58 -4.29 -22.59
N LYS A 196 -5.42 -4.65 -22.04
CA LYS A 196 -5.08 -4.36 -20.63
C LYS A 196 -5.09 -2.86 -20.35
N LYS A 197 -4.48 -2.07 -21.26
CA LYS A 197 -4.43 -0.62 -21.13
C LYS A 197 -5.82 0.02 -21.22
N LEU A 198 -6.67 -0.48 -22.10
CA LEU A 198 -8.06 -0.05 -22.23
C LEU A 198 -8.88 -0.41 -20.98
N GLU A 199 -8.75 -1.62 -20.44
CA GLU A 199 -9.42 -2.00 -19.19
C GLU A 199 -9.05 -1.07 -18.03
N ASP A 200 -7.79 -0.66 -17.92
CA ASP A 200 -7.36 0.27 -16.89
C ASP A 200 -7.93 1.69 -17.08
N LEU A 201 -8.20 2.10 -18.33
CA LEU A 201 -8.90 3.36 -18.63
C LEU A 201 -10.42 3.30 -18.41
N VAL A 202 -11.01 2.11 -18.52
CA VAL A 202 -12.47 1.90 -18.44
C VAL A 202 -12.95 1.71 -17.01
N LYS A 203 -12.11 1.19 -16.12
CA LYS A 203 -12.50 0.98 -14.72
C LYS A 203 -12.76 2.32 -14.02
N GLU A 204 -13.81 2.35 -13.20
CA GLU A 204 -14.12 3.50 -12.36
C GLU A 204 -12.93 3.88 -11.46
N PRO A 205 -12.74 5.17 -11.14
CA PRO A 205 -11.66 5.56 -10.23
C PRO A 205 -11.88 4.92 -8.84
N PRO A 206 -10.82 4.46 -8.16
CA PRO A 206 -10.95 3.83 -6.85
C PRO A 206 -11.59 4.77 -5.84
N VAL A 207 -12.39 4.20 -4.94
CA VAL A 207 -13.04 4.96 -3.86
C VAL A 207 -12.60 4.41 -2.52
N LEU A 208 -12.07 5.27 -1.66
CA LEU A 208 -11.62 4.92 -0.33
C LEU A 208 -12.57 5.49 0.72
N VAL A 209 -13.12 4.61 1.56
CA VAL A 209 -14.00 4.93 2.68
C VAL A 209 -13.24 4.72 3.97
N ILE A 210 -13.04 5.80 4.74
CA ILE A 210 -12.22 5.79 5.95
C ILE A 210 -13.11 6.06 7.16
N THR A 211 -13.16 5.09 8.07
CA THR A 211 -13.84 5.20 9.36
C THR A 211 -12.82 5.13 10.49
N SER A 212 -13.16 5.74 11.63
CA SER A 212 -12.34 5.59 12.82
C SER A 212 -13.14 5.55 14.11
N LYS A 213 -12.51 4.98 15.12
CA LYS A 213 -12.98 5.02 16.51
C LYS A 213 -11.92 5.74 17.37
N PRO A 214 -12.24 6.91 17.95
CA PRO A 214 -13.50 7.67 17.84
C PRO A 214 -13.70 8.28 16.44
N ALA A 215 -14.95 8.62 16.11
CA ALA A 215 -15.29 9.38 14.90
C ALA A 215 -14.86 10.85 15.02
N GLY A 216 -14.80 11.57 13.90
CA GLY A 216 -14.34 12.95 13.82
C GLY A 216 -12.82 13.10 13.80
N ALA A 217 -12.09 12.03 13.49
CA ALA A 217 -10.63 12.04 13.34
C ALA A 217 -10.22 12.71 12.02
N LEU A 218 -9.21 13.57 12.06
CA LEU A 218 -8.62 14.19 10.88
C LEU A 218 -7.93 13.14 10.02
N VAL A 219 -8.28 13.10 8.73
CA VAL A 219 -7.75 12.18 7.74
C VAL A 219 -6.86 12.94 6.76
N MET A 220 -5.66 12.41 6.56
CA MET A 220 -4.71 12.85 5.55
C MET A 220 -4.37 11.68 4.64
N VAL A 221 -4.24 11.95 3.34
CA VAL A 221 -3.76 10.96 2.37
C VAL A 221 -2.60 11.58 1.60
N ASP A 222 -1.46 10.88 1.56
CA ASP A 222 -0.20 11.34 0.96
C ASP A 222 0.25 12.73 1.44
N GLY A 223 -0.02 13.01 2.73
CA GLY A 223 0.32 14.29 3.36
C GLY A 223 -0.70 15.42 3.12
N ASN A 224 -1.74 15.21 2.30
CA ASN A 224 -2.79 16.20 2.06
C ASN A 224 -4.01 15.94 2.95
N VAL A 225 -4.58 17.00 3.52
CA VAL A 225 -5.80 16.89 4.34
C VAL A 225 -7.00 16.65 3.43
N VAL A 226 -7.71 15.54 3.67
CA VAL A 226 -8.90 15.14 2.90
C VAL A 226 -10.19 15.49 3.63
N GLY A 227 -10.21 15.39 4.96
CA GLY A 227 -11.40 15.66 5.76
C GLY A 227 -11.33 15.07 7.17
N VAL A 228 -12.49 14.75 7.74
CA VAL A 228 -12.61 14.08 9.04
C VAL A 228 -13.45 12.81 8.90
N THR A 229 -13.19 11.78 9.71
CA THR A 229 -13.93 10.52 9.66
C THR A 229 -15.38 10.66 10.17
N PRO A 230 -16.35 9.92 9.59
CA PRO A 230 -16.25 9.13 8.36
C PRO A 230 -16.07 9.99 7.11
N VAL A 231 -15.19 9.58 6.19
CA VAL A 231 -14.97 10.28 4.92
C VAL A 231 -14.90 9.28 3.76
N GLU A 232 -15.49 9.65 2.64
CA GLU A 232 -15.37 8.93 1.36
C GLU A 232 -14.62 9.81 0.37
N ARG A 233 -13.63 9.25 -0.32
CA ARG A 233 -12.80 9.97 -1.28
C ARG A 233 -12.44 9.13 -2.49
N THR A 234 -12.64 9.69 -3.68
CA THR A 234 -12.09 9.14 -4.92
C THR A 234 -10.59 9.36 -4.98
N MET A 235 -9.85 8.29 -5.24
CA MET A 235 -8.38 8.23 -5.24
C MET A 235 -7.84 7.98 -6.65
N LEU A 236 -6.54 8.16 -6.82
CA LEU A 236 -5.84 7.58 -7.98
C LEU A 236 -5.58 6.09 -7.67
N ALA A 237 -5.29 5.30 -8.70
CA ALA A 237 -4.86 3.93 -8.47
C ALA A 237 -3.37 3.90 -8.07
N GLY A 238 -3.02 2.96 -7.19
CA GLY A 238 -1.68 2.77 -6.66
C GLY A 238 -1.64 2.80 -5.13
N ASP A 239 -0.41 2.84 -4.61
CA ASP A 239 -0.15 2.85 -3.17
C ASP A 239 -0.29 4.27 -2.59
N HIS A 240 -1.02 4.37 -1.49
CA HIS A 240 -1.30 5.61 -0.77
C HIS A 240 -1.03 5.45 0.73
N VAL A 241 -0.53 6.51 1.36
CA VAL A 241 -0.33 6.54 2.81
C VAL A 241 -1.46 7.31 3.47
N VAL A 242 -2.31 6.60 4.20
CA VAL A 242 -3.42 7.17 4.95
C VAL A 242 -2.98 7.41 6.38
N ARG A 243 -3.08 8.64 6.85
CA ARG A 243 -2.81 9.03 8.23
C ARG A 243 -4.07 9.55 8.89
N VAL A 244 -4.44 8.95 10.01
CA VAL A 244 -5.59 9.37 10.82
C VAL A 244 -5.11 9.88 12.17
N SER A 245 -5.61 11.04 12.57
CA SER A 245 -5.21 11.71 13.82
C SER A 245 -6.40 12.32 14.54
N TYR A 246 -6.43 12.19 15.87
CA TYR A 246 -7.46 12.78 16.71
C TYR A 246 -6.86 13.28 18.02
N ASP A 247 -7.41 14.36 18.55
CA ASP A 247 -6.86 15.02 19.73
C ASP A 247 -6.89 14.12 20.97
N GLY A 248 -5.75 13.99 21.62
CA GLY A 248 -5.58 13.09 22.78
C GLY A 248 -5.31 11.63 22.40
N TYR A 249 -5.22 11.30 21.11
CA TYR A 249 -4.94 9.96 20.61
C TYR A 249 -3.60 9.91 19.87
N ILE A 250 -3.03 8.70 19.79
CA ILE A 250 -1.81 8.44 19.02
C ILE A 250 -2.24 8.35 17.54
N PRO A 251 -1.64 9.14 16.63
CA PRO A 251 -1.97 9.05 15.21
C PRO A 251 -1.55 7.69 14.66
N GLU A 252 -2.34 7.16 13.74
CA GLU A 252 -2.08 5.90 13.04
C GLU A 252 -1.86 6.18 11.55
N GLU A 253 -0.89 5.48 10.95
CA GLU A 253 -0.58 5.51 9.53
C GLU A 253 -0.81 4.11 8.96
N ARG A 254 -1.45 4.01 7.79
CA ARG A 254 -1.65 2.76 7.05
C ARG A 254 -1.35 2.97 5.58
N ASP A 255 -0.64 2.00 5.01
CA ASP A 255 -0.45 1.87 3.58
C ASP A 255 -1.68 1.17 2.99
N VAL A 256 -2.22 1.75 1.92
CA VAL A 256 -3.44 1.31 1.25
C VAL A 256 -3.16 1.23 -0.25
N ASN A 257 -3.48 0.11 -0.89
CA ASN A 257 -3.31 -0.05 -2.33
C ASN A 257 -4.66 0.06 -3.02
N SER A 258 -4.91 1.23 -3.61
CA SER A 258 -6.15 1.55 -4.29
C SER A 258 -6.16 0.98 -5.71
N VAL A 259 -7.14 0.13 -6.01
CA VAL A 259 -7.32 -0.50 -7.33
C VAL A 259 -8.58 0.03 -8.00
N HIS A 260 -8.51 0.35 -9.29
CA HIS A 260 -9.65 0.84 -10.05
C HIS A 260 -10.88 -0.11 -9.96
N GLY A 261 -12.07 0.49 -9.91
CA GLY A 261 -13.35 -0.22 -9.79
C GLY A 261 -13.62 -0.80 -8.39
N VAL A 262 -12.71 -0.59 -7.43
CA VAL A 262 -12.86 -1.11 -6.07
C VAL A 262 -13.22 0.03 -5.11
N ARG A 263 -14.23 -0.24 -4.27
CA ARG A 263 -14.59 0.58 -3.10
C ARG A 263 -13.94 -0.04 -1.87
N GLU A 264 -12.83 0.51 -1.41
CA GLU A 264 -12.08 -0.01 -0.27
C GLU A 264 -12.54 0.67 1.03
N ALA A 265 -12.82 -0.12 2.06
CA ALA A 265 -13.23 0.38 3.37
C ALA A 265 -12.16 0.09 4.43
N VAL A 266 -11.67 1.13 5.09
CA VAL A 266 -10.60 1.04 6.10
C VAL A 266 -11.12 1.55 7.44
N ASP A 267 -11.18 0.65 8.44
CA ASP A 267 -11.50 1.00 9.83
C ASP A 267 -10.22 1.12 10.67
N ILE A 268 -10.09 2.25 11.37
CA ILE A 268 -8.91 2.60 12.18
C ILE A 268 -9.32 2.88 13.62
N GLU A 269 -8.77 2.09 14.55
CA GLU A 269 -9.03 2.26 15.98
C GLU A 269 -7.85 2.97 16.66
N LEU A 270 -8.08 4.23 17.04
CA LEU A 270 -7.03 5.04 17.63
C LEU A 270 -6.84 4.72 19.12
N LYS A 271 -5.58 4.64 19.54
CA LYS A 271 -5.21 4.44 20.95
C LYS A 271 -5.07 5.77 21.67
N ARG A 272 -5.63 5.90 22.88
CA ARG A 272 -5.46 7.11 23.70
C ARG A 272 -4.00 7.31 24.07
N THR A 273 -3.54 8.55 24.00
CA THR A 273 -2.21 8.93 24.49
C THR A 273 -2.21 8.81 26.01
N PRO A 274 -1.26 8.08 26.62
CA PRO A 274 -1.18 8.00 28.07
C PRO A 274 -0.97 9.41 28.66
N GLU A 275 -1.89 9.87 29.51
CA GLU A 275 -1.82 11.19 30.13
C GLU A 275 -0.50 11.32 30.92
N SER A 276 0.40 12.16 30.39
CA SER A 276 1.72 12.40 30.96
C SER A 276 1.71 13.27 32.23
N LYS A 277 0.52 13.64 32.74
CA LYS A 277 0.35 14.48 33.95
C LYS A 277 1.05 13.87 35.17
N ARG A 278 1.02 12.54 35.32
CA ARG A 278 1.68 11.83 36.44
C ARG A 278 3.19 12.06 36.46
N TYR A 279 3.85 12.02 35.31
CA TYR A 279 5.30 12.25 35.23
C TYR A 279 5.68 13.70 35.54
N ARG A 280 4.81 14.67 35.22
CA ARG A 280 5.02 16.07 35.61
C ARG A 280 4.92 16.25 37.13
N ALA A 281 3.89 15.67 37.75
CA ALA A 281 3.72 15.73 39.20
C ALA A 281 4.87 15.04 39.94
N LEU A 282 5.28 13.84 39.49
CA LEU A 282 6.42 13.12 40.04
C LEU A 282 7.74 13.87 39.86
N GLY A 283 7.95 14.49 38.68
CA GLY A 283 9.15 15.28 38.41
C GLY A 283 9.29 16.48 39.36
N TRP A 284 8.20 17.24 39.56
CA TRP A 284 8.19 18.35 40.52
C TRP A 284 8.29 17.89 41.97
N ALA A 285 7.63 16.80 42.34
CA ALA A 285 7.74 16.24 43.69
C ALA A 285 9.18 15.83 44.01
N ALA A 286 9.86 15.13 43.10
CA ALA A 286 11.26 14.72 43.27
C ALA A 286 12.23 15.90 43.39
N LEU A 287 11.99 16.99 42.66
CA LEU A 287 12.76 18.24 42.80
C LEU A 287 12.49 18.93 44.15
N ALA A 288 11.21 19.02 44.54
CA ALA A 288 10.80 19.64 45.78
C ALA A 288 11.33 18.90 47.02
N THR A 289 11.56 17.59 46.92
CA THR A 289 12.23 16.83 47.97
C THR A 289 13.75 16.90 47.85
N GLY A 290 14.31 16.72 46.65
CA GLY A 290 15.75 16.58 46.47
C GLY A 290 16.54 17.84 46.79
N LEU A 291 16.08 19.02 46.38
CA LEU A 291 16.79 20.28 46.61
C LEU A 291 16.91 20.63 48.11
N PRO A 292 15.84 20.59 48.92
CA PRO A 292 15.96 20.76 50.38
C PRO A 292 16.84 19.70 51.05
N THR A 293 16.80 18.44 50.60
CA THR A 293 17.67 17.39 51.17
C THR A 293 19.15 17.69 50.94
N ILE A 294 19.53 18.18 49.75
CA ILE A 294 20.91 18.61 49.47
C ILE A 294 21.30 19.76 50.39
N ALA A 295 20.43 20.78 50.54
CA ALA A 295 20.71 21.93 51.39
C ALA A 295 20.89 21.52 52.88
N GLY A 296 20.02 20.64 53.39
CA GLY A 296 20.13 20.10 54.74
C GLY A 296 21.38 19.24 54.94
N GLY A 297 21.73 18.40 53.96
CA GLY A 297 22.96 17.62 53.97
C GLY A 297 24.22 18.50 53.97
N ALA A 298 24.24 19.57 53.17
CA ALA A 298 25.34 20.54 53.14
C ALA A 298 25.48 21.29 54.48
N ALA A 299 24.36 21.68 55.12
CA ALA A 299 24.38 22.27 56.44
C ALA A 299 24.99 21.32 57.49
N LEU A 300 24.67 20.01 57.42
CA LEU A 300 25.26 19.01 58.30
C LEU A 300 26.76 18.81 58.06
N VAL A 301 27.21 18.82 56.80
CA VAL A 301 28.65 18.77 56.49
C VAL A 301 29.36 20.01 57.03
N PHE A 302 28.74 21.19 56.94
CA PHE A 302 29.31 22.44 57.45
C PHE A 302 29.39 22.52 58.99
N LEU A 303 28.49 21.82 59.69
CA LEU A 303 28.50 21.69 61.14
C LEU A 303 29.52 20.67 61.65
N ASP A 304 29.99 19.75 60.79
CA ASP A 304 30.94 18.71 61.16
C ASP A 304 32.25 19.30 61.73
N GLY A 305 32.73 18.74 62.84
CA GLY A 305 33.91 19.21 63.54
C GLY A 305 33.75 20.53 64.31
N ARG A 306 32.57 21.17 64.29
CA ARG A 306 32.29 22.32 65.16
C ARG A 306 32.02 21.87 66.59
N GLU A 307 32.41 22.70 67.54
CA GLU A 307 32.21 22.46 68.97
C GLU A 307 30.74 22.60 69.37
N VAL A 308 30.28 21.68 70.23
CA VAL A 308 28.91 21.68 70.74
C VAL A 308 28.82 22.63 71.94
N ARG A 309 28.68 23.94 71.66
CA ARG A 309 28.73 25.01 72.68
C ARG A 309 27.87 24.79 73.93
N SER A 310 26.76 24.08 73.83
CA SER A 310 25.89 23.77 74.99
C SER A 310 26.55 22.85 76.03
N ASN A 311 27.52 22.03 75.62
CA ASN A 311 28.17 21.04 76.47
C ASN A 311 29.65 21.39 76.74
N CYS A 312 30.12 22.54 76.26
CA CYS A 312 31.50 23.01 76.41
C CYS A 312 31.66 23.87 77.67
N THR A 313 31.36 23.30 78.84
CA THR A 313 31.53 23.95 80.15
C THR A 313 32.06 22.97 81.18
N GLY A 314 32.85 23.45 82.14
CA GLY A 314 33.42 22.62 83.22
C GLY A 314 34.44 21.60 82.70
N ASP A 315 34.29 20.35 83.11
CA ASP A 315 35.20 19.22 82.80
C ASP A 315 35.27 18.83 81.31
N ASN A 316 34.49 19.49 80.45
CA ASN A 316 34.36 19.19 79.02
C ASN A 316 35.25 20.08 78.12
N VAL A 317 36.16 20.86 78.71
CA VAL A 317 37.14 21.69 78.02
C VAL A 317 38.55 21.23 78.39
N ASP A 318 39.40 20.97 77.39
CA ASP A 318 40.77 20.52 77.62
C ASP A 318 41.69 21.68 78.06
N ALA A 319 42.93 21.34 78.45
CA ALA A 319 43.91 22.34 78.90
C ALA A 319 44.32 23.35 77.80
N ALA A 320 44.02 23.06 76.54
CA ALA A 320 44.25 23.94 75.40
C ALA A 320 43.01 24.80 75.05
N GLY A 321 41.91 24.66 75.79
CA GLY A 321 40.67 25.39 75.57
C GLY A 321 39.75 24.79 74.51
N ASN A 322 40.04 23.59 74.01
CA ASN A 322 39.19 22.93 73.00
C ASN A 322 38.09 22.11 73.68
N CYS A 323 36.93 22.06 73.05
CA CYS A 323 35.81 21.30 73.56
C CYS A 323 35.93 19.80 73.27
N LYS A 324 35.61 18.96 74.27
CA LYS A 324 35.62 17.50 74.16
C LYS A 324 34.58 16.94 73.17
N PHE A 325 33.44 17.61 73.01
CA PHE A 325 32.34 17.18 72.15
C PHE A 325 32.26 18.02 70.88
N VAL A 326 32.43 17.36 69.74
CA VAL A 326 32.28 17.94 68.40
C VAL A 326 31.17 17.23 67.64
N TYR A 327 30.50 17.93 66.72
CA TYR A 327 29.51 17.30 65.84
C TYR A 327 30.21 16.31 64.89
N GLN A 328 29.76 15.06 64.89
CA GLN A 328 30.16 14.02 63.93
C GLN A 328 29.02 13.78 62.94
N THR A 329 28.82 14.75 62.05
CA THR A 329 27.70 14.76 61.09
C THR A 329 28.15 14.46 59.66
N LYS A 330 29.46 14.26 59.41
CA LYS A 330 30.04 14.02 58.09
C LYS A 330 29.33 12.94 57.29
N TRP A 331 29.18 11.74 57.85
CA TRP A 331 28.58 10.59 57.16
C TRP A 331 27.08 10.79 56.89
N GLY A 332 26.35 11.42 57.82
CA GLY A 332 24.94 11.76 57.62
C GLY A 332 24.75 12.84 56.56
N GLY A 333 25.59 13.87 56.58
CA GLY A 333 25.57 14.97 55.63
C GLY A 333 25.93 14.53 54.21
N THR A 334 27.01 13.76 54.03
CA THR A 334 27.40 13.24 52.71
C THR A 334 26.37 12.26 52.15
N GLY A 335 25.78 11.41 53.00
CA GLY A 335 24.70 10.51 52.61
C GLY A 335 23.46 11.24 52.10
N LEU A 336 23.03 12.31 52.78
CA LEU A 336 21.88 13.12 52.37
C LEU A 336 22.13 13.88 51.06
N ILE A 337 23.34 14.41 50.86
CA ILE A 337 23.70 15.07 49.59
C ILE A 337 23.62 14.07 48.43
N ALA A 338 24.18 12.87 48.58
CA ALA A 338 24.15 11.85 47.53
C ALA A 338 22.70 11.42 47.19
N ALA A 339 21.87 11.19 48.20
CA ALA A 339 20.46 10.86 48.00
C ALA A 339 19.66 12.00 47.33
N GLY A 340 19.87 13.25 47.78
CA GLY A 340 19.22 14.42 47.21
C GLY A 340 19.65 14.68 45.75
N ALA A 341 20.92 14.46 45.43
CA ALA A 341 21.44 14.55 44.06
C ALA A 341 20.78 13.51 43.13
N ALA A 342 20.60 12.27 43.60
CA ALA A 342 19.90 11.24 42.83
C ALA A 342 18.42 11.61 42.58
N LEU A 343 17.70 12.09 43.60
CA LEU A 343 16.31 12.51 43.47
C LEU A 343 16.14 13.71 42.52
N THR A 344 17.02 14.70 42.61
CA THR A 344 16.99 15.86 41.71
C THR A 344 17.27 15.46 40.26
N ALA A 345 18.24 14.58 40.02
CA ALA A 345 18.51 14.05 38.67
C ALA A 345 17.30 13.30 38.08
N ILE A 346 16.64 12.45 38.87
CA ILE A 346 15.40 11.77 38.46
C ILE A 346 14.28 12.79 38.16
N GLY A 347 14.12 13.80 39.01
CA GLY A 347 13.12 14.86 38.84
C GLY A 347 13.31 15.63 37.54
N ILE A 348 14.55 16.07 37.25
CA ILE A 348 14.91 16.74 35.99
C ILE A 348 14.64 15.83 34.79
N MET A 349 15.09 14.58 34.84
CA MET A 349 14.88 13.61 33.74
C MET A 349 13.41 13.42 33.41
N LEU A 350 12.55 13.30 34.42
CA LEU A 350 11.09 13.18 34.23
C LEU A 350 10.47 14.43 33.60
N LEU A 351 10.91 15.63 34.01
CA LEU A 351 10.41 16.89 33.45
C LEU A 351 10.88 17.12 32.01
N VAL A 352 12.14 16.78 31.69
CA VAL A 352 12.66 16.85 30.31
C VAL A 352 11.87 15.90 29.41
N ARG A 353 11.68 14.63 29.82
CA ARG A 353 10.90 13.65 29.04
C ARG A 353 9.44 14.09 28.84
N TYR A 354 8.84 14.76 29.83
CA TYR A 354 7.52 15.35 29.70
C TYR A 354 7.49 16.49 28.65
N SER A 355 8.50 17.36 28.65
CA SER A 355 8.61 18.47 27.70
C SER A 355 8.80 18.02 26.26
N ASP A 356 9.65 17.02 26.01
CA ASP A 356 9.91 16.47 24.66
C ASP A 356 8.66 15.83 24.06
N ARG A 357 7.92 15.06 24.87
CA ARG A 357 6.66 14.45 24.42
C ARG A 357 5.63 15.50 24.03
N ARG A 358 5.53 16.61 24.77
CA ARG A 358 4.63 17.72 24.46
C ARG A 358 5.08 18.49 23.22
N GLY A 359 6.38 18.72 23.05
CA GLY A 359 6.93 19.40 21.87
C GLY A 359 6.65 18.63 20.58
N LYS A 360 6.82 17.30 20.59
CA LYS A 360 6.48 16.43 19.46
C LYS A 360 4.98 16.37 19.18
N ALA A 361 4.14 16.35 20.22
CA ALA A 361 2.69 16.41 20.05
C ALA A 361 2.23 17.74 19.45
N ARG A 362 2.77 18.86 19.94
CA ARG A 362 2.38 20.21 19.49
C ARG A 362 2.85 20.54 18.08
N LYS A 363 4.02 20.05 17.65
CA LYS A 363 4.50 20.17 16.25
C LYS A 363 3.70 19.32 15.26
N ARG A 364 2.89 18.37 15.73
CA ARG A 364 2.06 17.49 14.88
C ARG A 364 0.58 17.88 14.87
N GLN A 365 0.15 18.87 15.65
CA GLN A 365 -1.20 19.40 15.58
C GLN A 365 -1.28 20.42 14.44
N ALA A 366 -1.82 20.00 13.31
CA ALA A 366 -2.22 20.89 12.23
C ALA A 366 -3.25 21.89 12.76
N ARG A 367 -2.93 23.18 12.74
CA ARG A 367 -3.90 24.23 13.07
C ARG A 367 -4.73 24.51 11.83
N ILE A 368 -5.99 24.10 11.88
CA ILE A 368 -6.99 24.48 10.87
C ILE A 368 -7.45 25.89 11.23
N LEU A 369 -7.00 26.89 10.47
CA LEU A 369 -7.52 28.26 10.57
C LEU A 369 -8.58 28.46 9.49
N PRO A 370 -9.80 28.93 9.85
CA PRO A 370 -10.79 29.31 8.86
C PRO A 370 -10.31 30.58 8.16
N THR A 371 -9.87 30.46 6.92
CA THR A 371 -9.72 31.61 6.02
C THR A 371 -10.97 31.68 5.15
N GLY A 372 -11.52 32.88 4.92
CA GLY A 372 -12.86 33.12 4.35
C GLY A 372 -13.18 32.55 2.96
N LEU A 373 -12.30 31.73 2.38
CA LEU A 373 -12.51 31.00 1.13
C LEU A 373 -11.81 29.62 1.09
N GLY A 374 -11.41 29.04 2.23
CA GLY A 374 -10.84 27.69 2.26
C GLY A 374 -10.18 27.31 3.58
N LEU A 375 -9.96 26.00 3.76
CA LEU A 375 -9.19 25.43 4.86
C LEU A 375 -7.74 25.23 4.40
N ARG A 376 -6.80 25.96 4.99
CA ARG A 376 -5.36 25.77 4.76
C ARG A 376 -4.74 25.22 6.04
N ALA A 377 -4.16 24.02 5.98
CA ALA A 377 -3.37 23.47 7.08
C ALA A 377 -1.93 24.01 6.97
N HIS A 378 -1.44 24.64 8.04
CA HIS A 378 -0.02 24.98 8.20
C HIS A 378 0.63 23.95 9.14
N PHE A 379 1.78 23.42 8.71
CA PHE A 379 2.65 22.53 9.49
C PHE A 379 3.77 23.32 10.17
#